data_AF-A0A397UPQ1-F1
#
_entry.id   AF-A0A397UPQ1-F1
#
_cell.length_a   1.000
_cell.length_b   1.000
_cell.length_c   1.000
_cell.angle_alpha   90.00
_cell.angle_beta   90.00
_cell.angle_gamma   90.00
#
_symmetry.space_group_name_H-M   'P 1'
#
loop_
_entity.id
_entity.type
_entity.pdbx_description
1 polymer ?
#
loop_
_entity_poly.entity_id
_entity_poly.type
_entity_poly.pdbx_seq_one_letter_code
_entity_poly.pdbx_strand_id
1 'polypeptide(L)'
;MTDKGEFSQASKSKIEEKIDIEPEIPHNGKKITKLMLSPDSKFVATWSRDDRSICGWKLDDSQFVKLSIEQSIGQSENKLNQFKLFISISIEEFCHKFCPELSAVSKLHAVSNNKLVAISDTIVATIQSKYVQRKQIEVINLVENKKIELNLYQYRDWSMEECRFYADKDNNESFLIVAHDYECQYIFKFLCNKSQSWKINNSISCGAFKDIKKCHIDGEKIMLIDNCSSLTQWNLSKLLLEKQYQLG
;
A
#
# COMPACT_ATOMS: atom_id res chain seq x y z
N MET A 1 27.49 -59.98 50.80
CA MET A 1 27.93 -59.65 49.43
C MET A 1 26.75 -60.00 48.53
N THR A 2 26.04 -59.11 47.86
CA THR A 2 26.11 -57.67 47.51
C THR A 2 24.74 -57.45 46.85
N ASP A 3 23.83 -56.68 47.44
CA ASP A 3 23.59 -55.25 47.26
C ASP A 3 23.01 -54.83 45.89
N LYS A 4 21.95 -54.01 45.97
CA LYS A 4 21.31 -53.12 44.96
C LYS A 4 20.42 -53.78 43.88
N GLY A 5 19.26 -53.21 43.53
CA GLY A 5 18.73 -51.90 43.87
C GLY A 5 17.30 -51.71 43.37
N GLU A 6 16.66 -50.72 43.99
CA GLU A 6 15.34 -50.18 43.72
C GLU A 6 15.20 -49.70 42.27
N PHE A 7 14.08 -50.03 41.61
CA PHE A 7 13.62 -49.29 40.43
C PHE A 7 12.44 -48.41 40.85
N SER A 8 12.76 -47.16 41.14
CA SER A 8 11.80 -46.06 41.25
C SER A 8 11.24 -45.74 39.86
N GLN A 9 9.93 -45.98 39.68
CA GLN A 9 9.20 -45.49 38.52
C GLN A 9 8.88 -44.01 38.74
N ALA A 10 9.84 -43.14 38.44
CA ALA A 10 9.60 -41.72 38.27
C ALA A 10 8.91 -41.51 36.90
N SER A 11 7.58 -41.56 36.89
CA SER A 11 6.78 -41.11 35.76
C SER A 11 6.97 -39.60 35.59
N LYS A 12 7.83 -39.24 34.63
CA LYS A 12 8.09 -37.88 34.15
C LYS A 12 6.77 -37.17 33.90
N SER A 13 6.45 -36.19 34.74
CA SER A 13 5.43 -35.19 34.46
C SER A 13 5.82 -34.47 33.18
N LYS A 14 4.97 -34.59 32.16
CA LYS A 14 5.07 -33.86 30.90
C LYS A 14 4.91 -32.37 31.23
N ILE A 15 6.03 -31.65 31.27
CA ILE A 15 6.02 -30.20 31.36
C ILE A 15 5.47 -29.72 30.01
N GLU A 16 4.20 -29.34 29.99
CA GLU A 16 3.66 -28.52 28.93
C GLU A 16 4.33 -27.15 29.06
N GLU A 17 5.40 -26.93 28.27
CA GLU A 17 5.95 -25.60 28.05
C GLU A 17 4.85 -24.74 27.43
N LYS A 18 4.17 -24.01 28.29
CA LYS A 18 3.31 -22.89 27.90
C LYS A 18 4.26 -21.81 27.39
N ILE A 19 4.52 -21.82 26.08
CA ILE A 19 5.26 -20.75 25.42
C ILE A 19 4.39 -19.50 25.55
N ASP A 20 4.74 -18.64 26.50
CA ASP A 20 4.25 -17.25 26.53
C ASP A 20 4.86 -16.56 25.32
N ILE A 21 4.11 -16.56 24.22
CA ILE A 21 4.43 -15.72 23.07
C ILE A 21 4.12 -14.30 23.54
N GLU A 22 5.17 -13.52 23.83
CA GLU A 22 5.02 -12.08 24.08
C GLU A 22 4.19 -11.48 22.93
N PRO A 23 3.18 -10.64 23.23
CA PRO A 23 2.39 -10.04 22.17
C PRO A 23 3.31 -9.20 21.27
N GLU A 24 3.37 -9.54 19.99
CA GLU A 24 4.15 -8.79 19.00
C GLU A 24 3.75 -7.31 19.06
N ILE A 25 4.68 -6.46 19.49
CA ILE A 25 4.48 -5.02 19.56
C ILE A 25 4.55 -4.49 18.13
N PRO A 26 3.48 -3.85 17.62
CA PRO A 26 3.46 -3.37 16.25
C PRO A 26 4.59 -2.37 16.00
N HIS A 27 5.18 -2.46 14.81
CA HIS A 27 6.28 -1.59 14.37
C HIS A 27 7.43 -1.47 15.39
N ASN A 28 7.75 -2.55 16.11
CA ASN A 28 8.77 -2.56 17.16
C ASN A 28 8.56 -1.45 18.23
N GLY A 29 7.30 -1.08 18.49
CA GLY A 29 6.93 -0.01 19.40
C GLY A 29 7.15 1.41 18.87
N LYS A 30 7.49 1.57 17.58
CA LYS A 30 7.64 2.89 16.94
C LYS A 30 6.29 3.49 16.56
N LYS A 31 6.29 4.81 16.41
CA LYS A 31 5.10 5.60 16.11
C LYS A 31 4.50 5.22 14.76
N ILE A 32 3.19 4.97 14.75
CA ILE A 32 2.41 4.79 13.53
C ILE A 32 2.20 6.16 12.90
N THR A 33 2.71 6.34 11.69
CA THR A 33 2.64 7.61 10.96
C THR A 33 1.58 7.61 9.87
N LYS A 34 1.07 6.43 9.49
CA LYS A 34 -0.03 6.31 8.53
C LYS A 34 -0.85 5.05 8.78
N LEU A 35 -2.13 5.12 8.47
CA LEU A 35 -3.08 4.02 8.47
C LEU A 35 -3.87 4.08 7.16
N MET A 36 -4.12 2.93 6.53
CA MET A 36 -4.89 2.81 5.31
C MET A 36 -5.80 1.58 5.33
N LEU A 37 -7.01 1.75 4.82
CA LEU A 37 -8.02 0.70 4.68
C LEU A 37 -7.98 0.11 3.26
N SER A 38 -8.25 -1.18 3.15
CA SER A 38 -8.61 -1.82 1.88
C SER A 38 -9.96 -1.30 1.36
N PRO A 39 -10.24 -1.39 0.05
CA PRO A 39 -11.53 -0.99 -0.52
C PRO A 39 -12.77 -1.60 0.16
N ASP A 40 -12.71 -2.87 0.56
CA ASP A 40 -13.79 -3.56 1.28
C ASP A 40 -13.80 -3.26 2.79
N SER A 41 -12.81 -2.50 3.26
CA SER A 41 -12.59 -2.13 4.65
C SER A 41 -12.48 -3.29 5.64
N LYS A 42 -12.12 -4.49 5.17
CA LYS A 42 -11.88 -5.68 6.00
C LYS A 42 -10.41 -5.85 6.38
N PHE A 43 -9.53 -5.05 5.79
CA PHE A 43 -8.10 -5.09 6.04
C PHE A 43 -7.54 -3.68 6.22
N VAL A 44 -6.60 -3.54 7.15
CA VAL A 44 -5.87 -2.30 7.41
C VAL A 44 -4.39 -2.57 7.28
N ALA A 45 -3.67 -1.63 6.67
CA ALA A 45 -2.22 -1.56 6.83
C ALA A 45 -1.85 -0.28 7.59
N THR A 46 -0.92 -0.41 8.54
CA THR A 46 -0.29 0.69 9.24
C THR A 46 1.16 0.82 8.80
N TRP A 47 1.70 2.03 8.89
CA TRP A 47 3.06 2.37 8.47
C TRP A 47 3.77 3.15 9.58
N SER A 48 4.96 2.70 9.94
CA SER A 48 5.89 3.44 10.77
C SER A 48 7.01 4.01 9.90
N ARG A 49 7.17 5.34 9.92
CA ARG A 49 8.27 5.99 9.18
C ARG A 49 9.62 5.70 9.82
N ASP A 50 9.66 5.60 11.14
CA ASP A 50 10.90 5.45 11.92
C ASP A 50 11.42 4.01 11.88
N ASP A 51 10.51 3.03 11.84
CA ASP A 51 10.82 1.60 11.76
C ASP A 51 10.86 1.07 10.32
N ARG A 52 10.39 1.88 9.37
CA ARG A 52 10.19 1.49 7.96
C ARG A 52 9.46 0.15 7.81
N SER A 53 8.44 -0.06 8.61
CA SER A 53 7.69 -1.32 8.65
C SER A 53 6.22 -1.11 8.36
N ILE A 54 5.61 -2.16 7.80
CA ILE A 54 4.18 -2.25 7.52
C ILE A 54 3.60 -3.36 8.40
N CYS A 55 2.56 -3.05 9.16
CA CYS A 55 1.78 -4.06 9.87
C CYS A 55 0.39 -4.15 9.23
N GLY A 56 -0.04 -5.38 8.95
CA GLY A 56 -1.36 -5.70 8.41
C GLY A 56 -2.29 -6.23 9.48
N TRP A 57 -3.55 -5.83 9.44
CA TRP A 57 -4.56 -6.15 10.45
C TRP A 57 -5.85 -6.59 9.77
N LYS A 58 -6.45 -7.67 10.27
CA LYS A 58 -7.80 -8.07 9.85
C LYS A 58 -8.83 -7.37 10.73
N LEU A 59 -9.86 -6.81 10.11
CA LEU A 59 -10.99 -6.20 10.80
C LEU A 59 -12.18 -7.15 10.80
N ASP A 60 -12.93 -7.11 11.90
CA ASP A 60 -14.31 -7.58 11.92
C ASP A 60 -15.29 -6.40 11.73
N ASP A 61 -16.57 -6.71 11.47
CA ASP A 61 -17.59 -5.70 11.17
C ASP A 61 -17.76 -4.68 12.33
N SER A 62 -17.55 -5.11 13.58
CA SER A 62 -17.67 -4.24 14.77
C SER A 62 -16.48 -3.27 14.90
N GLN A 63 -15.29 -3.73 14.51
CA GLN A 63 -14.05 -2.98 14.52
C GLN A 63 -14.00 -1.93 13.40
N PHE A 64 -14.59 -2.23 12.24
CA PHE A 64 -14.71 -1.27 11.14
C PHE A 64 -15.51 -0.02 11.55
N VAL A 65 -16.70 -0.20 12.11
CA VAL A 65 -17.57 0.92 12.54
C VAL A 65 -16.83 1.85 13.51
N LYS A 66 -16.05 1.27 14.43
CA LYS A 66 -15.25 2.00 15.40
C LYS A 66 -14.14 2.83 14.73
N LEU A 67 -13.42 2.24 13.78
CA LEU A 67 -12.36 2.94 13.02
C LEU A 67 -12.91 4.09 12.18
N SER A 68 -14.05 3.92 11.51
CA SER A 68 -14.67 4.96 10.68
C SER A 68 -15.04 6.20 11.49
N ILE A 69 -15.60 6.02 12.69
CA ILE A 69 -15.97 7.12 13.60
C ILE A 69 -14.72 7.81 14.16
N GLU A 70 -13.65 7.07 14.42
CA GLU A 70 -12.43 7.60 15.03
C GLU A 70 -11.49 8.29 14.03
N GLN A 71 -11.49 7.89 12.75
CA GLN A 71 -10.78 8.64 11.69
C GLN A 71 -11.31 10.07 11.54
N SER A 72 -12.60 10.31 11.80
CA SER A 72 -13.16 11.66 11.91
C SER A 72 -12.73 12.45 13.15
N ILE A 73 -12.12 11.80 14.15
CA ILE A 73 -11.78 12.38 15.47
C ILE A 73 -10.26 12.45 15.72
N GLY A 74 -9.42 11.87 14.86
CA GLY A 74 -7.96 12.12 14.85
C GLY A 74 -7.13 11.37 15.90
N GLN A 75 -7.68 10.37 16.59
CA GLN A 75 -6.96 9.56 17.59
C GLN A 75 -6.86 8.10 17.14
N SER A 76 -5.71 7.64 16.62
CA SER A 76 -5.55 6.28 16.08
C SER A 76 -4.49 5.40 16.75
N GLU A 77 -3.56 5.93 17.54
CA GLU A 77 -2.36 5.20 17.96
C GLU A 77 -2.59 4.19 19.11
N ASN A 78 -3.48 4.46 20.07
CA ASN A 78 -3.60 3.67 21.31
C ASN A 78 -4.55 2.44 21.25
N LYS A 79 -5.17 2.14 20.11
CA LYS A 79 -6.25 1.12 20.04
C LYS A 79 -6.03 -0.03 19.05
N LEU A 80 -4.94 -0.03 18.28
CA LEU A 80 -4.60 -1.17 17.39
C LEU A 80 -4.35 -2.48 18.14
N ASN A 81 -4.05 -2.42 19.44
CA ASN A 81 -3.89 -3.60 20.30
C ASN A 81 -5.17 -4.47 20.40
N GLN A 82 -6.32 -3.98 19.92
CA GLN A 82 -7.58 -4.71 19.87
C GLN A 82 -7.76 -5.48 18.56
N PHE A 83 -6.99 -5.14 17.52
CA PHE A 83 -7.06 -5.78 16.22
C PHE A 83 -6.15 -7.00 16.18
N LYS A 84 -6.58 -8.03 15.44
CA LYS A 84 -5.75 -9.20 15.22
C LYS A 84 -4.65 -8.84 14.23
N LEU A 85 -3.43 -8.69 14.74
CA LEU A 85 -2.23 -8.57 13.92
C LEU A 85 -2.17 -9.78 12.99
N PHE A 86 -2.13 -9.50 11.69
CA PHE A 86 -2.07 -10.52 10.66
C PHE A 86 -0.63 -10.74 10.19
N ILE A 87 0.12 -9.65 10.03
CA ILE A 87 1.51 -9.70 9.55
C ILE A 87 2.26 -8.41 9.89
N SER A 88 3.57 -8.52 10.05
CA SER A 88 4.50 -7.39 10.14
C SER A 88 5.67 -7.62 9.20
N ILE A 89 6.01 -6.65 8.36
CA ILE A 89 7.15 -6.73 7.43
C ILE A 89 7.98 -5.44 7.48
N SER A 90 9.30 -5.59 7.30
CA SER A 90 10.19 -4.47 6.99
C SER A 90 10.21 -4.23 5.49
N ILE A 91 10.18 -2.96 5.06
CA ILE A 91 10.27 -2.64 3.63
C ILE A 91 11.71 -2.50 3.11
N GLU A 92 12.71 -2.66 3.98
CA GLU A 92 14.11 -2.51 3.58
C GLU A 92 14.57 -3.55 2.55
N GLU A 93 13.88 -4.69 2.49
CA GLU A 93 14.11 -5.74 1.50
C GLU A 93 13.55 -5.40 0.11
N PHE A 94 12.65 -4.41 0.03
CA PHE A 94 11.88 -4.10 -1.19
C PHE A 94 12.19 -2.73 -1.79
N CYS A 95 12.58 -1.77 -0.96
CA CYS A 95 12.89 -0.39 -1.34
C CYS A 95 14.38 -0.08 -1.28
N HIS A 96 14.78 1.02 -1.92
CA HIS A 96 16.14 1.51 -1.81
C HIS A 96 16.47 1.88 -0.36
N LYS A 97 17.76 1.79 -0.01
CA LYS A 97 18.24 2.20 1.31
C LYS A 97 17.90 3.66 1.53
N PHE A 98 17.34 3.96 2.71
CA PHE A 98 17.02 5.31 3.11
C PHE A 98 18.30 6.16 3.08
N CYS A 99 18.26 7.26 2.33
CA CYS A 99 19.32 8.26 2.30
C CYS A 99 18.86 9.47 3.13
N PRO A 100 19.33 9.62 4.39
CA PRO A 100 18.92 10.72 5.27
C PRO A 100 19.21 12.09 4.68
N GLU A 101 20.30 12.19 3.92
CA GLU A 101 20.80 13.41 3.29
C GLU A 101 19.86 13.97 2.19
N LEU A 102 19.00 13.12 1.61
CA LEU A 102 18.20 13.46 0.43
C LEU A 102 16.70 13.56 0.72
N SER A 103 16.28 13.42 1.98
CA SER A 103 14.86 13.38 2.38
C SER A 103 14.04 12.34 1.57
N ALA A 104 14.70 11.29 1.08
CA ALA A 104 14.05 10.21 0.35
C ALA A 104 13.22 9.38 1.33
N VAL A 105 11.91 9.60 1.35
CA VAL A 105 11.01 8.99 2.34
C VAL A 105 10.05 8.07 1.61
N SER A 106 10.17 6.77 1.86
CA SER A 106 9.19 5.81 1.41
C SER A 106 7.85 6.06 2.12
N LYS A 107 6.73 5.94 1.39
CA LYS A 107 5.39 6.21 1.93
C LYS A 107 4.40 5.14 1.52
N LEU A 108 3.56 4.69 2.45
CA LEU A 108 2.39 3.88 2.14
C LEU A 108 1.34 4.71 1.38
N HIS A 109 0.87 4.22 0.23
CA HIS A 109 -0.08 4.93 -0.65
C HIS A 109 -1.41 4.22 -0.86
N ALA A 110 -1.43 2.89 -0.90
CA ALA A 110 -2.67 2.15 -1.05
C ALA A 110 -2.58 0.76 -0.41
N VAL A 111 -3.74 0.22 -0.04
CA VAL A 111 -3.92 -1.12 0.51
C VAL A 111 -5.04 -1.79 -0.26
N SER A 112 -4.88 -3.09 -0.52
CA SER A 112 -5.78 -3.89 -1.33
C SER A 112 -6.54 -4.91 -0.47
N ASN A 113 -7.72 -5.34 -0.92
CA ASN A 113 -8.52 -6.43 -0.34
C ASN A 113 -7.73 -7.75 -0.31
N ASN A 114 -6.88 -7.94 -1.32
CA ASN A 114 -5.96 -9.07 -1.43
C ASN A 114 -4.67 -8.90 -0.61
N LYS A 115 -4.61 -7.90 0.28
CA LYS A 115 -3.48 -7.63 1.18
C LYS A 115 -2.20 -7.27 0.42
N LEU A 116 -2.37 -6.63 -0.74
CA LEU A 116 -1.29 -5.93 -1.39
C LEU A 116 -1.16 -4.53 -0.79
N VAL A 117 0.06 -4.02 -0.76
CA VAL A 117 0.34 -2.63 -0.38
C VAL A 117 1.13 -1.95 -1.48
N ALA A 118 0.74 -0.73 -1.81
CA ALA A 118 1.50 0.12 -2.71
C ALA A 118 2.27 1.14 -1.88
N ILE A 119 3.58 1.19 -2.08
CA ILE A 119 4.48 2.14 -1.44
C ILE A 119 5.16 2.98 -2.50
N SER A 120 5.31 4.28 -2.25
CA SER A 120 6.22 5.10 -3.05
C SER A 120 7.60 5.01 -2.46
N ASP A 121 8.59 4.89 -3.32
CA ASP A 121 10.00 5.03 -3.01
C ASP A 121 10.56 6.21 -3.80
N THR A 122 11.31 7.08 -3.13
CA THR A 122 11.94 8.23 -3.78
C THR A 122 13.34 7.84 -4.22
N ILE A 123 13.54 7.74 -5.52
CA ILE A 123 14.83 7.46 -6.13
C ILE A 123 15.47 8.78 -6.52
N VAL A 124 16.74 8.95 -6.16
CA VAL A 124 17.55 10.08 -6.60
C VAL A 124 18.49 9.58 -7.67
N ALA A 125 18.37 10.14 -8.87
CA ALA A 125 19.24 9.85 -9.99
C ALA A 125 19.97 11.12 -10.42
N THR A 126 21.21 10.99 -10.89
CA THR A 126 21.94 12.09 -11.53
C THR A 126 21.83 11.92 -13.04
N ILE A 127 21.13 12.83 -13.71
CA ILE A 127 20.96 12.83 -15.17
C ILE A 127 21.56 14.12 -15.70
N GLN A 128 22.55 14.01 -16.59
CA GLN A 128 23.22 15.17 -17.20
C GLN A 128 23.68 16.20 -16.15
N SER A 129 24.27 15.71 -15.05
CA SER A 129 24.75 16.54 -13.93
C SER A 129 23.67 17.29 -13.14
N LYS A 130 22.39 16.92 -13.29
CA LYS A 130 21.28 17.40 -12.45
C LYS A 130 20.77 16.27 -11.56
N TYR A 131 20.55 16.57 -10.28
CA TYR A 131 19.84 15.68 -9.37
C TYR A 131 18.35 15.69 -9.75
N VAL A 132 17.83 14.52 -10.12
CA VAL A 132 16.42 14.30 -10.39
C VAL A 132 15.89 13.38 -9.30
N GLN A 133 14.95 13.89 -8.52
CA GLN A 133 14.18 13.07 -7.59
C GLN A 133 12.96 12.53 -8.34
N ARG A 134 12.76 11.22 -8.27
CA ARG A 134 11.62 10.53 -8.89
C ARG A 134 10.95 9.66 -7.87
N LYS A 135 9.64 9.54 -7.97
CA LYS A 135 8.87 8.59 -7.18
C LYS A 135 8.57 7.37 -8.02
N GLN A 136 8.95 6.21 -7.52
CA GLN A 136 8.54 4.93 -8.05
C GLN A 136 7.49 4.32 -7.13
N ILE A 137 6.46 3.69 -7.69
CA ILE A 137 5.51 2.89 -6.92
C ILE A 137 5.93 1.44 -6.98
N GLU A 138 6.09 0.84 -5.81
CA GLU A 138 6.31 -0.58 -5.62
C GLU A 138 5.08 -1.19 -4.98
N VAL A 139 4.69 -2.38 -5.47
CA VAL A 139 3.58 -3.15 -4.91
C VAL A 139 4.16 -4.39 -4.24
N ILE A 140 3.78 -4.61 -2.98
CA ILE A 140 4.23 -5.75 -2.18
C ILE A 140 3.00 -6.59 -1.84
N ASN A 141 3.08 -7.89 -2.09
CA ASN A 141 2.15 -8.86 -1.54
C ASN A 141 2.59 -9.22 -0.12
N LEU A 142 1.80 -8.80 0.87
CA LEU A 142 2.10 -9.06 2.27
C LEU A 142 2.06 -10.55 2.57
N VAL A 143 1.09 -11.30 2.03
CA VAL A 143 0.93 -12.75 2.31
C VAL A 143 2.12 -13.56 1.83
N GLU A 144 2.61 -13.24 0.64
CA GLU A 144 3.73 -13.95 0.03
C GLU A 144 5.10 -13.36 0.43
N ASN A 145 5.10 -12.21 1.12
CA ASN A 145 6.27 -11.38 1.38
C ASN A 145 7.12 -11.17 0.11
N LYS A 146 6.46 -10.76 -0.98
CA LYS A 146 7.08 -10.62 -2.30
C LYS A 146 6.68 -9.35 -2.98
N LYS A 147 7.62 -8.79 -3.74
CA LYS A 147 7.35 -7.70 -4.67
C LYS A 147 6.57 -8.22 -5.87
N ILE A 148 5.51 -7.48 -6.23
CA ILE A 148 4.75 -7.67 -7.44
C ILE A 148 5.41 -6.89 -8.56
N GLU A 149 5.69 -7.56 -9.67
CA GLU A 149 6.23 -6.92 -10.85
C GLU A 149 5.14 -6.13 -11.58
N LEU A 150 5.27 -4.80 -11.56
CA LEU A 150 4.55 -3.91 -12.44
C LEU A 150 5.41 -3.72 -13.69
N ASN A 151 4.95 -4.17 -14.86
CA ASN A 151 5.70 -4.03 -16.11
C ASN A 151 5.69 -2.57 -16.61
N LEU A 152 6.48 -1.73 -15.92
CA LEU A 152 6.61 -0.29 -16.13
C LEU A 152 7.98 0.07 -16.73
N TYR A 153 8.70 -0.90 -17.31
CA TYR A 153 10.09 -0.71 -17.72
C TYR A 153 10.29 0.36 -18.79
N GLN A 154 9.30 0.59 -19.65
CA GLN A 154 9.33 1.68 -20.64
C GLN A 154 9.05 3.06 -20.04
N TYR A 155 8.69 3.12 -18.76
CA TYR A 155 8.32 4.34 -18.02
C TYR A 155 9.24 4.57 -16.81
N ARG A 156 10.45 3.98 -16.79
CA ARG A 156 11.41 4.11 -15.68
C ARG A 156 11.79 5.56 -15.37
N ASP A 157 11.70 6.44 -16.37
CA ASP A 157 12.04 7.85 -16.20
C ASP A 157 10.90 8.72 -15.65
N TRP A 158 9.72 8.14 -15.47
CA TRP A 158 8.52 8.86 -15.07
C TRP A 158 8.42 8.93 -13.56
N SER A 159 7.75 9.98 -13.07
CA SER A 159 7.44 10.14 -11.65
C SER A 159 6.00 9.72 -11.40
N MET A 160 5.80 8.88 -10.38
CA MET A 160 4.48 8.36 -10.00
C MET A 160 3.97 9.13 -8.78
N GLU A 161 2.82 9.76 -8.92
CA GLU A 161 2.31 10.68 -7.90
C GLU A 161 1.29 10.04 -6.98
N GLU A 162 0.39 9.28 -7.59
CA GLU A 162 -0.74 8.69 -6.90
C GLU A 162 -0.95 7.26 -7.37
N CYS A 163 -1.41 6.42 -6.46
CA CYS A 163 -1.87 5.09 -6.81
C CYS A 163 -3.00 4.68 -5.88
N ARG A 164 -3.83 3.76 -6.36
CA ARG A 164 -5.01 3.29 -5.63
C ARG A 164 -5.41 1.90 -6.09
N PHE A 165 -5.78 1.05 -5.12
CA PHE A 165 -6.55 -0.15 -5.39
C PHE A 165 -8.04 0.20 -5.39
N TYR A 166 -8.79 -0.38 -6.32
CA TYR A 166 -10.24 -0.26 -6.34
C TYR A 166 -10.86 -1.59 -6.73
N ALA A 167 -12.02 -1.89 -6.16
CA ALA A 167 -12.82 -3.05 -6.57
C ALA A 167 -13.87 -2.59 -7.58
N ASP A 168 -14.03 -3.31 -8.68
CA ASP A 168 -15.15 -3.11 -9.59
C ASP A 168 -16.46 -3.69 -9.00
N LYS A 169 -17.56 -3.59 -9.77
CA LYS A 169 -18.88 -4.08 -9.34
C LYS A 169 -18.92 -5.58 -9.06
N ASP A 170 -18.01 -6.33 -9.67
CA ASP A 170 -17.88 -7.78 -9.53
C ASP A 170 -16.84 -8.16 -8.46
N ASN A 171 -16.38 -7.18 -7.67
CA ASN A 171 -15.30 -7.31 -6.68
C ASN A 171 -13.94 -7.72 -7.26
N ASN A 172 -13.72 -7.54 -8.57
CA ASN A 172 -12.38 -7.69 -9.12
C ASN A 172 -11.56 -6.47 -8.74
N GLU A 173 -10.45 -6.71 -8.06
CA GLU A 173 -9.55 -5.65 -7.65
C GLU A 173 -8.64 -5.25 -8.81
N SER A 174 -8.67 -3.97 -9.13
CA SER A 174 -7.81 -3.31 -10.10
C SER A 174 -6.89 -2.32 -9.40
N PHE A 175 -5.80 -1.95 -10.08
CA PHE A 175 -4.80 -1.04 -9.54
C PHE A 175 -4.56 0.10 -10.52
N LEU A 176 -4.58 1.32 -10.02
CA LEU A 176 -4.36 2.52 -10.81
C LEU A 176 -3.10 3.23 -10.34
N ILE A 177 -2.34 3.75 -11.31
CA ILE A 177 -1.22 4.65 -11.06
C ILE A 177 -1.43 5.91 -11.90
N VAL A 178 -1.32 7.07 -11.26
CA VAL A 178 -1.14 8.36 -11.93
C VAL A 178 0.35 8.64 -11.98
N ALA A 179 0.87 8.80 -13.19
CA ALA A 179 2.28 9.09 -13.44
C ALA A 179 2.42 10.24 -14.42
N HIS A 180 3.57 10.87 -14.43
CA HIS A 180 3.89 11.90 -15.41
C HIS A 180 5.34 11.81 -15.85
N ASP A 181 5.58 12.26 -17.06
CA ASP A 181 6.91 12.64 -17.52
C ASP A 181 7.04 14.17 -17.55
N TYR A 182 8.04 14.68 -18.28
CA TYR A 182 8.26 16.13 -18.40
C TYR A 182 7.18 16.84 -19.24
N GLU A 183 6.41 16.11 -20.03
CA GLU A 183 5.47 16.63 -21.00
C GLU A 183 4.03 16.39 -20.56
N CYS A 184 3.68 15.15 -20.22
CA CYS A 184 2.32 14.67 -20.10
C CYS A 184 2.05 13.91 -18.79
N GLN A 185 0.81 14.00 -18.31
CA GLN A 185 0.29 13.14 -17.25
C GLN A 185 -0.47 11.96 -17.86
N TYR A 186 -0.29 10.79 -17.25
CA TYR A 186 -0.88 9.54 -17.67
C TYR A 186 -1.51 8.82 -16.49
N ILE A 187 -2.61 8.13 -16.78
CA ILE A 187 -3.25 7.23 -15.83
C ILE A 187 -3.18 5.83 -16.38
N PHE A 188 -2.52 4.95 -15.64
CA PHE A 188 -2.36 3.54 -15.97
C PHE A 188 -3.34 2.70 -15.16
N LYS A 189 -4.11 1.87 -15.84
CA LYS A 189 -4.93 0.83 -15.23
C LYS A 189 -4.26 -0.52 -15.40
N PHE A 190 -4.01 -1.18 -14.28
CA PHE A 190 -3.49 -2.53 -14.22
C PHE A 190 -4.61 -3.51 -13.86
N LEU A 191 -4.60 -4.65 -14.55
CA LEU A 191 -5.43 -5.80 -14.20
C LEU A 191 -4.55 -6.90 -13.63
N CYS A 192 -5.01 -7.48 -12.53
CA CYS A 192 -4.43 -8.70 -11.98
C CYS A 192 -4.85 -9.87 -12.87
N ASN A 193 -3.89 -10.62 -13.41
CA ASN A 193 -4.21 -11.91 -14.01
C ASN A 193 -4.21 -13.01 -12.94
N LYS A 194 -4.68 -14.21 -13.29
CA LYS A 194 -4.71 -15.38 -12.38
C LYS A 194 -3.32 -15.76 -11.83
N SER A 195 -2.23 -15.29 -12.44
CA SER A 195 -0.85 -15.51 -11.97
C SER A 195 -0.28 -14.35 -11.17
N GLN A 196 -1.11 -13.42 -10.69
CA GLN A 196 -0.72 -12.21 -9.94
C GLN A 196 0.33 -11.31 -10.64
N SER A 197 0.52 -11.46 -11.96
CA SER A 197 1.31 -10.51 -12.73
C SER A 197 0.41 -9.37 -13.18
N TRP A 198 0.74 -8.15 -12.78
CA TRP A 198 -0.05 -6.97 -13.10
C TRP A 198 0.48 -6.35 -14.38
N LYS A 199 -0.32 -6.40 -15.43
CA LYS A 199 0.01 -5.78 -16.71
C LYS A 199 -0.82 -4.53 -16.89
N ILE A 200 -0.22 -3.54 -17.56
CA ILE A 200 -0.95 -2.38 -18.04
C ILE A 200 -2.02 -2.91 -19.00
N ASN A 201 -3.27 -2.75 -18.60
CA ASN A 201 -4.39 -3.07 -19.45
C ASN A 201 -4.65 -1.89 -20.39
N ASN A 202 -4.68 -0.69 -19.82
CA ASN A 202 -5.00 0.55 -20.52
C ASN A 202 -4.23 1.73 -19.93
N SER A 203 -4.05 2.77 -20.74
CA SER A 203 -3.60 4.08 -20.29
C SER A 203 -4.43 5.21 -20.89
N ILE A 204 -4.54 6.32 -20.16
CA ILE A 204 -5.15 7.57 -20.63
C ILE A 204 -4.10 8.66 -20.53
N SER A 205 -3.80 9.33 -21.65
CA SER A 205 -3.04 10.58 -21.64
C SER A 205 -3.98 11.72 -21.28
N CYS A 206 -3.68 12.45 -20.22
CA CYS A 206 -4.53 13.50 -19.67
C CYS A 206 -4.12 14.90 -20.17
N GLY A 207 -3.21 14.97 -21.15
CA GLY A 207 -2.63 16.23 -21.61
C GLY A 207 -1.40 16.61 -20.81
N ALA A 208 -0.98 17.88 -20.94
CA ALA A 208 0.27 18.34 -20.38
C ALA A 208 0.23 18.27 -18.84
N PHE A 209 1.28 17.75 -18.22
CA PHE A 209 1.30 17.51 -16.76
C PHE A 209 0.99 18.77 -15.95
N LYS A 210 1.51 19.92 -16.41
CA LYS A 210 1.30 21.20 -15.72
C LYS A 210 -0.12 21.71 -15.81
N ASP A 211 -0.94 21.19 -16.73
CA ASP A 211 -2.29 21.65 -16.97
C ASP A 211 -3.33 20.96 -16.08
N ILE A 212 -2.98 19.85 -15.42
CA ILE A 212 -3.90 19.15 -14.51
C ILE A 212 -3.66 19.65 -13.08
N LYS A 213 -4.66 20.29 -12.48
CA LYS A 213 -4.62 20.72 -11.07
C LYS A 213 -4.84 19.57 -10.12
N LYS A 214 -5.77 18.66 -10.45
CA LYS A 214 -6.18 17.58 -9.55
C LYS A 214 -6.76 16.41 -10.31
N CYS A 215 -6.43 15.21 -9.84
CA CYS A 215 -7.07 13.97 -10.25
C CYS A 215 -7.81 13.37 -9.05
N HIS A 216 -8.99 12.81 -9.30
CA HIS A 216 -9.71 12.00 -8.33
C HIS A 216 -10.28 10.77 -9.01
N ILE A 217 -10.23 9.64 -8.32
CA ILE A 217 -10.76 8.37 -8.80
C ILE A 217 -11.89 7.95 -7.89
N ASP A 218 -13.06 7.66 -8.47
CA ASP A 218 -14.22 7.13 -7.76
C ASP A 218 -14.78 5.92 -8.51
N GLY A 219 -14.47 4.72 -8.00
CA GLY A 219 -14.77 3.46 -8.69
C GLY A 219 -14.19 3.42 -10.10
N GLU A 220 -15.06 3.25 -11.11
CA GLU A 220 -14.69 3.24 -12.53
C GLU A 220 -14.66 4.63 -13.17
N LYS A 221 -14.70 5.71 -12.37
CA LYS A 221 -14.67 7.08 -12.87
C LYS A 221 -13.37 7.77 -12.48
N ILE A 222 -12.80 8.50 -13.42
CA ILE A 222 -11.76 9.50 -13.14
C ILE A 222 -12.39 10.87 -13.33
N MET A 223 -12.13 11.76 -12.38
CA MET A 223 -12.43 13.16 -12.46
C MET A 223 -11.13 13.94 -12.48
N LEU A 224 -10.92 14.76 -13.51
CA LEU A 224 -9.75 15.62 -13.66
C LEU A 224 -10.21 17.07 -13.64
N ILE A 225 -9.53 17.89 -12.86
CA ILE A 225 -9.68 19.34 -12.90
C ILE A 225 -8.43 19.91 -13.53
N ASP A 226 -8.59 20.63 -14.63
CA ASP A 226 -7.50 21.32 -15.32
C ASP A 226 -7.31 22.76 -14.83
N ASN A 227 -6.22 23.39 -15.28
CA ASN A 227 -5.86 24.75 -14.93
C ASN A 227 -6.89 25.77 -15.41
N CYS A 228 -7.60 25.46 -16.49
CA CYS A 228 -8.66 26.25 -17.08
C CYS A 228 -9.99 26.07 -16.36
N SER A 229 -10.00 25.43 -15.18
CA SER A 229 -11.20 25.16 -14.38
C SER A 229 -12.20 24.26 -15.10
N SER A 230 -11.78 23.44 -16.06
CA SER A 230 -12.65 22.40 -16.61
C SER A 230 -12.53 21.12 -15.77
N LEU A 231 -13.68 20.55 -15.43
CA LEU A 231 -13.85 19.26 -14.78
C LEU A 231 -14.21 18.24 -15.85
N THR A 232 -13.30 17.33 -16.18
CA THR A 232 -13.55 16.22 -17.10
C THR A 232 -13.76 14.93 -16.32
N GLN A 233 -14.80 14.18 -16.69
CA GLN A 233 -15.12 12.88 -16.14
C GLN A 233 -14.91 11.81 -17.22
N TRP A 234 -14.08 10.82 -16.92
CA TRP A 234 -13.75 9.70 -17.79
C TRP A 234 -14.26 8.38 -17.19
N ASN A 235 -14.70 7.49 -18.06
CA ASN A 235 -14.98 6.10 -17.71
C ASN A 235 -13.71 5.26 -17.88
N LEU A 236 -13.19 4.69 -16.80
CA LEU A 236 -11.98 3.87 -16.81
C LEU A 236 -12.13 2.53 -17.54
N SER A 237 -13.33 1.96 -17.54
CA SER A 237 -13.59 0.66 -18.14
C SER A 237 -13.79 0.77 -19.64
N LYS A 238 -14.36 1.89 -20.11
CA LYS A 238 -14.52 2.19 -21.54
C LYS A 238 -13.41 3.05 -22.13
N LEU A 239 -12.60 3.70 -21.30
CA LEU A 239 -11.64 4.74 -21.68
C LEU A 239 -12.25 5.91 -22.46
N LEU A 240 -13.49 6.28 -22.11
CA LEU A 240 -14.21 7.34 -22.82
C LEU A 240 -14.45 8.52 -21.89
N LEU A 241 -14.27 9.73 -22.44
CA LEU A 241 -14.78 10.95 -21.82
C LEU A 241 -16.31 10.82 -21.73
N GLU A 242 -16.85 10.87 -20.52
CA GLU A 242 -18.29 10.83 -20.30
C GLU A 242 -18.88 12.24 -20.29
N LYS A 243 -18.23 13.15 -19.57
CA LYS A 243 -18.74 14.52 -19.36
C LYS A 243 -17.59 15.50 -19.18
N GLN A 244 -17.84 16.74 -19.56
CA GLN A 244 -16.97 17.87 -19.26
C GLN A 244 -17.84 19.02 -18.77
N TYR A 245 -17.36 19.70 -17.73
CA TYR A 245 -18.02 20.83 -17.10
C TYR A 245 -17.04 21.99 -17.00
N GLN A 246 -17.49 23.21 -17.25
CA GLN A 246 -16.72 24.39 -16.95
C GLN A 246 -17.08 24.86 -15.54
N LEU A 247 -16.08 24.92 -14.65
CA LEU A 247 -16.23 25.50 -13.31
C LEU A 247 -15.95 26.99 -13.44
N GLY A 248 -16.97 27.81 -13.14
CA GLY A 248 -16.91 29.27 -13.18
C GLY A 248 -16.10 29.88 -12.04
#